data_AF-A0A7C0WFX4-F1
#
_entry.id   AF-A0A7C0WFX4-F1
#
_cell.length_a   1.000
_cell.length_b   1.000
_cell.length_c   1.000
_cell.angle_alpha   90.00
_cell.angle_beta   90.00
_cell.angle_gamma   90.00
#
_symmetry.space_group_name_H-M   'P 1'
#
loop_
_entity.id
_entity.type
_entity.pdbx_description
1 polymer ?
#
loop_
_entity_poly.entity_id
_entity_poly.type
_entity_poly.pdbx_seq_one_letter_code
_entity_poly.pdbx_strand_id
1 'polypeptide(L)'
;VVLSRRCNPGETAVAPSNLEYALGQNLVLLRADGTRIYPAFLRWLVRGPEWWRQISKFINAGAVFDSLKCGDIPNFELRIPPLPEQRAIAHVLGTLDDKIELNRRMSETLETMARALFKSWFVDFDPVRAKCRGEPACSPQFGQVPQSGQAHRPAPTKWPQHILDLFPDRFVDSELGEIPEGWEVKMIGDVAEHPRRSIRPESMETNAPYIALEHMPKRHIALPDWGTTKGLQSNKFEFRKGEILFGKLRPYFHKVGVAPLNGVCSTDIVVVTPRSEHWFGFVLGHLSSSEFVEYTNAGSTGTKMPRTSWREMARYEVVVPQEDVARAFNEQIQLSVGRIIKSIHESCALAALRDTLLPKLISGELCVKDAEKFIGRVS
;
A
#
# COMPACT_ATOMS: atom_id res chain seq x y z
N VAL A 1 12.76 -21.71 -1.78
CA VAL A 1 12.46 -20.64 -2.78
C VAL A 1 11.62 -21.26 -3.88
N VAL A 2 10.52 -20.64 -4.26
CA VAL A 2 9.66 -21.08 -5.35
C VAL A 2 10.10 -20.36 -6.62
N LEU A 3 10.33 -21.11 -7.69
CA LEU A 3 10.75 -20.63 -9.00
C LEU A 3 9.61 -20.83 -10.01
N SER A 4 9.29 -19.78 -10.75
CA SER A 4 8.44 -19.86 -11.94
C SER A 4 9.21 -20.40 -13.13
N ARG A 5 8.60 -21.32 -13.89
CA ARG A 5 9.23 -21.95 -15.07
C ARG A 5 8.57 -21.60 -16.40
N ARG A 6 7.41 -20.95 -16.39
CA ARG A 6 6.59 -20.69 -17.58
C ARG A 6 5.97 -19.30 -17.46
N CYS A 7 5.73 -18.64 -18.59
CA CYS A 7 5.28 -17.25 -18.70
C CYS A 7 6.34 -16.25 -18.23
N ASN A 8 6.81 -16.36 -16.99
CA ASN A 8 7.93 -15.58 -16.45
C ASN A 8 9.00 -16.53 -15.88
N PRO A 9 9.75 -17.28 -16.71
CA PRO A 9 10.76 -18.22 -16.22
C PRO A 9 11.91 -17.49 -15.53
N GLY A 10 12.35 -17.98 -14.37
CA GLY A 10 13.44 -17.36 -13.60
C GLY A 10 12.98 -16.49 -12.43
N GLU A 11 11.71 -16.07 -12.41
CA GLU A 11 11.13 -15.34 -11.29
C GLU A 11 11.06 -16.19 -10.03
N THR A 12 11.40 -15.60 -8.88
CA THR A 12 11.48 -16.32 -7.61
C THR A 12 10.78 -15.64 -6.44
N ALA A 13 10.16 -16.45 -5.59
CA ALA A 13 9.52 -16.02 -4.36
C ALA A 13 10.01 -16.85 -3.16
N VAL A 14 10.14 -16.22 -1.99
CA VAL A 14 10.40 -16.93 -0.74
C VAL A 14 9.07 -17.45 -0.22
N ALA A 15 8.96 -18.76 -0.08
CA ALA A 15 7.81 -19.34 0.58
C ALA A 15 7.95 -19.19 2.10
N PRO A 16 6.90 -18.74 2.81
CA PRO A 16 6.91 -18.66 4.27
C PRO A 16 7.11 -20.03 4.89
N SER A 17 7.88 -20.11 5.97
CA SER A 17 8.16 -21.37 6.67
C SER A 17 6.99 -21.89 7.52
N ASN A 18 5.97 -21.06 7.76
CA ASN A 18 4.84 -21.32 8.64
C ASN A 18 3.53 -21.65 7.90
N LEU A 19 3.60 -21.91 6.59
CA LEU A 19 2.44 -22.16 5.75
C LEU A 19 2.64 -23.45 4.96
N GLU A 20 1.62 -24.30 4.93
CA GLU A 20 1.56 -25.41 3.97
C GLU A 20 1.00 -24.91 2.64
N TYR A 21 1.62 -25.31 1.54
CA TYR A 21 1.21 -24.90 0.20
C TYR A 21 1.42 -26.02 -0.81
N ALA A 22 0.48 -26.15 -1.74
CA ALA A 22 0.60 -26.98 -2.93
C ALA A 22 1.17 -26.15 -4.07
N LEU A 23 2.21 -26.63 -4.74
CA LEU A 23 2.81 -25.94 -5.88
C LEU A 23 2.10 -26.32 -7.17
N GLY A 24 1.72 -25.31 -7.96
CA GLY A 24 1.22 -25.52 -9.31
C GLY A 24 2.29 -26.16 -10.21
N GLN A 25 1.86 -26.84 -11.28
CA GLN A 25 2.75 -27.62 -12.17
C GLN A 25 3.86 -26.79 -12.85
N ASN A 26 3.68 -25.47 -12.97
CA ASN A 26 4.65 -24.53 -13.54
C ASN A 26 5.59 -23.90 -12.50
N LEU A 27 5.57 -24.40 -11.26
CA LEU A 27 6.42 -23.93 -10.17
C LEU A 27 7.39 -25.03 -9.74
N VAL A 28 8.58 -24.63 -9.31
CA VAL A 28 9.62 -25.54 -8.82
C VAL A 28 10.07 -25.07 -7.43
N LEU A 29 10.21 -26.00 -6.49
CA LEU A 29 10.80 -25.70 -5.19
C LEU A 29 12.31 -25.88 -5.24
N LEU A 30 13.05 -24.78 -5.09
CA LEU A 30 14.47 -24.81 -4.82
C LEU A 30 14.69 -24.85 -3.30
N ARG A 31 15.41 -25.88 -2.85
CA ARG A 31 15.77 -26.09 -1.44
C ARG A 31 17.27 -26.29 -1.33
N ALA A 32 17.90 -25.59 -0.40
CA ALA A 32 19.28 -25.82 -0.03
C ALA A 32 19.31 -26.69 1.24
N ASP A 33 20.21 -27.67 1.26
CA ASP A 33 20.45 -28.59 2.37
C ASP A 33 21.40 -28.03 3.44
N GLY A 34 22.01 -26.87 3.18
CA GLY A 34 22.98 -26.25 4.07
C GLY A 34 24.43 -26.69 3.88
N THR A 35 24.72 -27.68 3.01
CA THR A 35 26.08 -28.22 2.83
C THR A 35 26.96 -27.28 2.01
N ARG A 36 26.44 -26.80 0.88
CA ARG A 36 27.13 -25.85 -0.02
C ARG A 36 26.47 -24.47 -0.04
N ILE A 37 25.15 -24.44 0.14
CA ILE A 37 24.35 -23.21 0.11
C ILE A 37 23.63 -23.07 1.45
N TYR A 38 23.88 -21.99 2.15
CA TYR A 38 23.14 -21.63 3.36
C TYR A 38 21.67 -21.33 2.99
N PRO A 39 20.66 -21.93 3.65
CA PRO A 39 19.26 -21.83 3.21
C PRO A 39 18.73 -20.40 3.08
N ALA A 40 19.07 -19.50 4.01
CA ALA A 40 18.63 -18.10 3.92
C ALA A 40 19.39 -17.31 2.84
N PHE A 41 20.57 -17.78 2.41
CA PHE A 41 21.32 -17.17 1.30
C PHE A 41 20.73 -17.54 -0.07
N LEU A 42 20.08 -18.70 -0.20
CA LEU A 42 19.52 -19.18 -1.46
C LEU A 42 18.60 -18.14 -2.13
N ARG A 43 17.81 -17.39 -1.36
CA ARG A 43 16.91 -16.35 -1.90
C ARG A 43 17.65 -15.20 -2.57
N TRP A 44 18.87 -14.91 -2.12
CA TRP A 44 19.72 -13.85 -2.66
C TRP A 44 20.47 -14.34 -3.89
N LEU A 45 20.96 -15.58 -3.83
CA LEU A 45 21.66 -16.22 -4.94
C LEU A 45 20.82 -16.23 -6.23
N VAL A 46 19.52 -16.54 -6.12
CA VAL A 46 18.59 -16.62 -7.27
C VAL A 46 17.93 -15.28 -7.63
N ARG A 47 18.48 -14.16 -7.15
CA ARG A 47 18.12 -12.79 -7.55
C ARG A 47 19.29 -12.03 -8.17
N GLY A 48 20.50 -12.60 -8.12
CA GLY A 48 21.70 -11.97 -8.66
C GLY A 48 21.75 -11.98 -10.20
N PRO A 49 22.64 -11.18 -10.80
CA PRO A 49 22.79 -11.10 -12.26
C PRO A 49 23.24 -12.42 -12.91
N GLU A 50 24.04 -13.24 -12.21
CA GLU A 50 24.45 -14.56 -12.71
C GLU A 50 23.25 -15.51 -12.87
N TRP A 51 22.31 -15.46 -11.93
CA TRP A 51 21.07 -16.25 -12.03
C TRP A 51 20.34 -15.96 -13.34
N TRP A 52 20.13 -14.67 -13.63
CA TRP A 52 19.46 -14.25 -14.85
C TRP A 52 20.26 -14.57 -16.12
N ARG A 53 21.60 -14.51 -16.07
CA ARG A 53 22.47 -14.96 -17.17
C ARG A 53 22.29 -16.46 -17.46
N GLN A 54 22.21 -17.31 -16.43
CA GLN A 54 21.93 -18.73 -16.62
C GLN A 54 20.50 -18.95 -17.15
N ILE A 55 19.50 -18.25 -16.61
CA ILE A 55 18.13 -18.31 -17.12
C ILE A 55 18.07 -17.99 -18.62
N SER A 56 18.71 -16.90 -19.06
CA SER A 56 18.74 -16.52 -20.48
C SER A 56 19.44 -17.56 -21.37
N LYS A 57 20.42 -18.31 -20.85
CA LYS A 57 21.13 -19.38 -21.57
C LYS A 57 20.24 -20.62 -21.80
N PHE A 58 19.35 -20.93 -20.86
CA PHE A 58 18.54 -22.16 -20.88
C PHE A 58 17.06 -21.93 -21.22
N ILE A 59 16.61 -20.67 -21.33
CA ILE A 59 15.26 -20.36 -21.80
C ILE A 59 15.08 -20.81 -23.25
N ASN A 60 13.98 -21.51 -23.52
CA ASN A 60 13.57 -21.85 -24.88
C ASN A 60 12.66 -20.73 -25.43
N ALA A 61 13.26 -19.70 -26.02
CA ALA A 61 12.58 -18.49 -26.52
C ALA A 61 11.82 -18.67 -27.86
N GLY A 62 11.29 -19.87 -28.13
CA GLY A 62 10.68 -20.22 -29.43
C GLY A 62 9.25 -20.76 -29.37
N ALA A 63 8.63 -20.79 -28.19
CA ALA A 63 7.25 -21.24 -28.00
C ALA A 63 6.30 -20.05 -27.79
N VAL A 64 4.99 -20.28 -27.86
CA VAL A 64 3.97 -19.25 -27.55
C VAL A 64 4.16 -18.64 -26.15
N PHE A 65 4.80 -19.38 -25.23
CA PHE A 65 5.24 -18.90 -23.93
C PHE A 65 6.67 -19.36 -23.64
N ASP A 66 7.49 -18.46 -23.10
CA ASP A 66 8.83 -18.80 -22.62
C ASP A 66 8.76 -19.90 -21.54
N SER A 67 9.73 -20.81 -21.57
CA SER A 67 9.77 -21.94 -20.64
C SER A 67 11.18 -22.38 -20.28
N LEU A 68 11.32 -22.83 -19.03
CA LEU A 68 12.52 -23.43 -18.45
C LEU A 68 12.25 -24.91 -18.09
N LYS A 69 13.15 -25.81 -18.48
CA LYS A 69 13.04 -27.23 -18.13
C LYS A 69 13.68 -27.48 -16.77
N CYS A 70 13.04 -28.29 -15.92
CA CYS A 70 13.62 -28.67 -14.62
C CYS A 70 14.98 -29.34 -14.75
N GLY A 71 15.19 -30.12 -15.82
CA GLY A 71 16.47 -30.79 -16.08
C GLY A 71 17.62 -29.84 -16.38
N ASP A 72 17.34 -28.59 -16.73
CA ASP A 72 18.37 -27.58 -17.04
C ASP A 72 18.88 -26.88 -15.78
N ILE A 73 18.03 -26.75 -14.75
CA ILE A 73 18.35 -26.00 -13.50
C ILE A 73 19.61 -26.54 -12.79
N PRO A 74 19.82 -27.87 -12.65
CA PRO A 74 21.04 -28.39 -12.04
C PRO A 74 22.34 -28.04 -12.80
N ASN A 75 22.24 -27.64 -14.06
CA ASN A 75 23.39 -27.29 -14.90
C ASN A 75 23.79 -25.79 -14.79
N PHE A 76 23.13 -25.04 -13.89
CA PHE A 76 23.42 -23.61 -13.73
C PHE A 76 24.75 -23.41 -13.04
N GLU A 77 25.64 -22.66 -13.69
CA GLU A 77 26.93 -22.30 -13.14
C GLU A 77 26.82 -20.99 -12.37
N LEU A 78 26.75 -21.09 -11.04
CA LEU A 78 26.64 -19.93 -10.15
C LEU A 78 27.91 -19.76 -9.33
N ARG A 79 28.36 -18.52 -9.16
CA ARG A 79 29.40 -18.20 -8.17
C ARG A 79 28.80 -18.35 -6.77
N ILE A 80 29.39 -19.22 -5.96
CA ILE A 80 28.95 -19.51 -4.59
C ILE A 80 30.06 -19.06 -3.64
N PRO A 81 29.84 -17.99 -2.85
CA PRO A 81 30.78 -17.58 -1.81
C PRO A 81 30.97 -18.68 -0.74
N PRO A 82 32.06 -18.67 0.04
CA PRO A 82 32.22 -19.53 1.21
C PRO A 82 31.06 -19.39 2.21
N LEU A 83 30.73 -20.46 2.95
CA LEU A 83 29.61 -20.47 3.90
C LEU A 83 29.60 -19.30 4.92
N PRO A 84 30.75 -18.88 5.51
CA PRO A 84 30.76 -17.71 6.40
C PRO A 84 30.30 -16.43 5.69
N GLU A 85 30.72 -16.21 4.45
CA GLU A 85 30.30 -15.06 3.65
C GLU A 85 28.82 -15.15 3.29
N GLN A 86 28.32 -16.32 2.91
CA GLN A 86 26.89 -16.51 2.62
C GLN A 86 26.00 -16.14 3.81
N ARG A 87 26.39 -16.52 5.04
CA ARG A 87 25.65 -16.15 6.26
C ARG A 87 25.66 -14.65 6.48
N ALA A 88 26.80 -14.01 6.31
CA ALA A 88 26.96 -12.58 6.51
C ALA A 88 26.17 -11.77 5.46
N ILE A 89 26.23 -12.17 4.17
CA ILE A 89 25.41 -11.57 3.10
C ILE A 89 23.91 -11.75 3.40
N ALA A 90 23.50 -12.95 3.81
CA ALA A 90 22.11 -13.23 4.13
C ALA A 90 21.60 -12.41 5.32
N HIS A 91 22.46 -12.14 6.30
CA HIS A 91 22.17 -11.27 7.43
C HIS A 91 22.01 -9.82 6.98
N VAL A 92 23.02 -9.23 6.34
CA VAL A 92 23.04 -7.84 5.86
C VAL A 92 21.81 -7.52 5.00
N LEU A 93 21.58 -8.31 3.95
CA LEU A 93 20.43 -8.08 3.06
C LEU A 93 19.10 -8.44 3.72
N GLY A 94 19.11 -9.41 4.65
CA GLY A 94 17.95 -9.78 5.44
C GLY A 94 17.47 -8.64 6.32
N THR A 95 18.37 -7.95 7.02
CA THR A 95 18.03 -6.80 7.86
C THR A 95 17.36 -5.68 7.07
N LEU A 96 17.79 -5.44 5.83
CA LEU A 96 17.14 -4.46 4.95
C LEU A 96 15.71 -4.89 4.59
N ASP A 97 15.50 -6.14 4.18
CA ASP A 97 14.17 -6.69 3.87
C ASP A 97 13.25 -6.71 5.11
N ASP A 98 13.79 -7.04 6.29
CA ASP A 98 13.04 -7.05 7.55
C ASP A 98 12.55 -5.64 7.90
N LYS A 99 13.37 -4.61 7.65
CA LYS A 99 12.99 -3.20 7.86
C LYS A 99 11.93 -2.74 6.84
N ILE A 100 12.03 -3.15 5.58
CA ILE A 100 11.00 -2.89 4.56
C ILE A 100 9.66 -3.49 5.00
N GLU A 101 9.66 -4.74 5.46
CA GLU A 101 8.45 -5.42 5.93
C GLU A 101 7.88 -4.76 7.20
N LEU A 102 8.74 -4.31 8.12
CA LEU A 102 8.32 -3.55 9.30
C LEU A 102 7.60 -2.25 8.90
N ASN A 103 8.14 -1.51 7.94
CA ASN A 103 7.54 -0.29 7.41
C ASN A 103 6.19 -0.54 6.74
N ARG A 104 6.05 -1.66 6.02
CA ARG A 104 4.80 -2.09 5.41
C ARG A 104 3.73 -2.38 6.48
N ARG A 105 4.07 -3.18 7.50
CA ARG A 105 3.16 -3.51 8.63
C ARG A 105 2.75 -2.28 9.43
N MET A 106 3.68 -1.35 9.65
CA MET A 106 3.38 -0.08 10.31
C MET A 106 2.35 0.71 9.50
N SER A 107 2.51 0.76 8.17
CA SER A 107 1.57 1.46 7.29
C SER A 107 0.17 0.83 7.33
N GLU A 108 0.07 -0.51 7.31
CA GLU A 108 -1.21 -1.23 7.47
C GLU A 108 -1.87 -0.98 8.82
N THR A 109 -1.07 -0.88 9.89
CA THR A 109 -1.56 -0.59 11.24
C THR A 109 -2.12 0.83 11.30
N LEU A 110 -1.39 1.82 10.79
CA LEU A 110 -1.82 3.22 10.73
C LEU A 110 -3.11 3.39 9.93
N GLU A 111 -3.23 2.70 8.80
CA GLU A 111 -4.45 2.70 8.01
C GLU A 111 -5.64 2.06 8.75
N THR A 112 -5.40 0.94 9.44
CA THR A 112 -6.43 0.27 10.25
C THR A 112 -6.92 1.19 11.37
N MET A 113 -6.01 1.92 12.03
CA MET A 113 -6.36 2.93 13.02
C MET A 113 -7.19 4.06 12.42
N ALA A 114 -6.73 4.64 11.30
CA ALA A 114 -7.43 5.71 10.59
C ALA A 114 -8.86 5.32 10.19
N ARG A 115 -9.04 4.11 9.64
CA ARG A 115 -10.35 3.58 9.24
C ARG A 115 -11.28 3.37 10.44
N ALA A 116 -10.76 2.84 11.55
CA ALA A 116 -11.55 2.65 12.76
C ALA A 116 -11.97 4.00 13.38
N LEU A 117 -11.07 4.98 13.40
CA LEU A 117 -11.38 6.34 13.85
C LEU A 117 -12.45 6.99 12.96
N PHE A 118 -12.31 6.89 11.63
CA PHE A 118 -13.29 7.40 10.69
C PHE A 118 -14.69 6.80 10.94
N LYS A 119 -14.76 5.46 11.05
CA LYS A 119 -16.02 4.76 11.32
C LYS A 119 -16.64 5.23 12.62
N SER A 120 -15.86 5.31 13.70
CA SER A 120 -16.31 5.75 15.01
C SER A 120 -16.87 7.18 14.98
N TRP A 121 -16.21 8.10 14.27
CA TRP A 121 -16.57 9.51 14.26
C TRP A 121 -17.73 9.86 13.33
N PHE A 122 -17.75 9.27 12.13
CA PHE A 122 -18.61 9.74 11.04
C PHE A 122 -19.60 8.70 10.52
N VAL A 123 -19.53 7.45 11.00
CA VAL A 123 -20.46 6.38 10.60
C VAL A 123 -21.28 5.90 11.78
N ASP A 124 -20.62 5.52 12.87
CA ASP A 124 -21.28 4.99 14.07
C ASP A 124 -21.69 6.10 15.05
N PHE A 125 -21.03 7.27 14.94
CA PHE A 125 -21.18 8.41 15.84
C PHE A 125 -20.94 8.05 17.31
N ASP A 126 -19.94 7.18 17.60
CA ASP A 126 -19.67 6.66 18.95
C ASP A 126 -19.52 7.76 20.01
N PRO A 127 -18.79 8.87 19.77
CA PRO A 127 -18.65 9.92 20.77
C PRO A 127 -19.99 10.53 21.19
N VAL A 128 -20.89 10.76 20.23
CA VAL A 128 -22.22 11.34 20.46
C VAL A 128 -23.11 10.33 21.16
N ARG A 129 -23.11 9.07 20.74
CA ARG A 129 -23.89 8.00 21.38
C ARG A 129 -23.47 7.76 22.83
N ALA A 130 -22.17 7.78 23.11
CA ALA A 130 -21.65 7.66 24.47
C ALA A 130 -22.12 8.83 25.35
N LYS A 131 -22.09 10.06 24.84
CA LYS A 131 -22.64 11.24 25.53
C LYS A 131 -24.13 11.09 25.83
N CYS A 132 -24.95 10.69 24.85
CA CYS A 132 -26.40 10.48 25.05
C CYS A 132 -26.69 9.49 26.18
N ARG A 133 -25.85 8.46 26.36
CA ARG A 133 -26.03 7.41 27.38
C ARG A 133 -25.39 7.76 28.74
N GLY A 134 -24.65 8.85 28.83
CA GLY A 134 -23.82 9.15 30.01
C GLY A 134 -22.68 8.15 30.22
N GLU A 135 -22.25 7.46 29.15
CA GLU A 135 -21.18 6.46 29.18
C GLU A 135 -19.82 7.09 28.84
N PRO A 136 -18.70 6.56 29.37
CA PRO A 136 -17.38 7.03 29.00
C PRO A 136 -17.08 6.70 27.53
N ALA A 137 -17.01 7.73 26.68
CA ALA A 137 -16.56 7.58 25.30
C ALA A 137 -15.11 7.06 25.26
N CYS A 138 -14.90 5.95 24.55
CA CYS A 138 -13.60 5.29 24.44
C CYS A 138 -13.11 5.24 22.99
N SER A 139 -11.80 5.40 22.78
CA SER A 139 -11.19 5.27 21.47
C SER A 139 -11.38 3.84 20.94
N PRO A 140 -11.60 3.66 19.62
CA PRO A 140 -11.65 2.34 19.02
C PRO A 140 -10.43 1.52 19.43
N GLN A 141 -10.63 0.26 19.79
CA GLN A 141 -9.50 -0.62 20.07
C GLN A 141 -8.79 -0.97 18.76
N PHE A 142 -7.47 -0.78 18.76
CA PHE A 142 -6.62 -1.03 17.59
C PHE A 142 -5.81 -2.33 17.78
N GLY A 143 -5.72 -3.17 16.74
CA GLY A 143 -4.90 -4.38 16.73
C GLY A 143 -5.66 -5.67 16.40
N GLN A 144 -4.94 -6.71 15.98
CA GLN A 144 -5.52 -8.03 15.74
C GLN A 144 -5.88 -8.72 17.06
N VAL A 145 -7.00 -9.44 17.06
CA VAL A 145 -7.30 -10.45 18.08
C VAL A 145 -6.30 -11.61 17.89
N PRO A 146 -5.45 -11.95 18.87
CA PRO A 146 -4.62 -13.15 18.76
C PRO A 146 -5.51 -14.38 18.65
N GLN A 147 -5.25 -15.25 17.66
CA GLN A 147 -6.00 -16.50 17.46
C GLN A 147 -5.80 -17.50 18.62
N SER A 148 -4.78 -17.31 19.46
CA SER A 148 -4.61 -18.04 20.71
C SER A 148 -5.41 -17.37 21.82
N GLY A 149 -6.42 -18.07 22.33
CA GLY A 149 -7.49 -17.62 23.25
C GLY A 149 -7.09 -17.10 24.63
N GLN A 150 -5.94 -16.45 24.80
CA GLN A 150 -5.59 -15.64 25.96
C GLN A 150 -4.79 -14.44 25.49
N ALA A 151 -5.48 -13.34 25.24
CA ALA A 151 -4.86 -12.03 25.09
C ALA A 151 -5.52 -11.10 26.10
N HIS A 152 -4.72 -10.58 27.03
CA HIS A 152 -5.09 -9.44 27.86
C HIS A 152 -5.58 -8.34 26.92
N ARG A 153 -6.90 -8.10 26.85
CA ARG A 153 -7.44 -6.95 26.15
C ARG A 153 -6.93 -5.72 26.90
N PRO A 154 -6.13 -4.82 26.29
CA PRO A 154 -5.89 -3.53 26.91
C PRO A 154 -7.23 -2.84 27.14
N ALA A 155 -7.41 -2.23 28.30
CA ALA A 155 -8.64 -1.53 28.63
C ALA A 155 -8.91 -0.43 27.58
N PRO A 156 -10.19 -0.19 27.21
CA PRO A 156 -10.53 0.91 26.32
C PRO A 156 -9.92 2.22 26.85
N THR A 157 -9.16 2.92 26.00
CA THR A 157 -8.59 4.21 26.38
C THR A 157 -9.68 5.28 26.23
N LYS A 158 -9.98 6.02 27.29
CA LYS A 158 -10.92 7.15 27.23
C LYS A 158 -10.41 8.21 26.28
N TRP A 159 -11.29 8.81 25.50
CA TRP A 159 -10.92 9.95 24.66
C TRP A 159 -10.49 11.14 25.52
N PRO A 160 -9.54 11.97 25.06
CA PRO A 160 -9.23 13.23 25.71
C PRO A 160 -10.48 14.12 25.80
N GLN A 161 -10.67 14.80 26.94
CA GLN A 161 -11.88 15.62 27.17
C GLN A 161 -12.07 16.70 26.09
N HIS A 162 -10.98 17.39 25.71
CA HIS A 162 -11.03 18.43 24.67
C HIS A 162 -11.48 17.92 23.30
N ILE A 163 -11.36 16.61 23.01
CA ILE A 163 -11.92 16.01 21.80
C ILE A 163 -13.41 15.73 21.98
N LEU A 164 -13.81 15.21 23.14
CA LEU A 164 -15.22 14.95 23.43
C LEU A 164 -16.04 16.23 23.44
N ASP A 165 -15.47 17.34 23.88
CA ASP A 165 -16.14 18.65 23.91
C ASP A 165 -16.54 19.16 22.52
N LEU A 166 -15.93 18.62 21.45
CA LEU A 166 -16.26 18.97 20.06
C LEU A 166 -17.57 18.31 19.57
N PHE A 167 -18.04 17.26 20.22
CA PHE A 167 -19.20 16.50 19.78
C PHE A 167 -20.48 16.96 20.49
N PRO A 168 -21.62 17.04 19.79
CA PRO A 168 -22.91 17.25 20.44
C PRO A 168 -23.26 16.05 21.35
N ASP A 169 -24.29 16.22 22.18
CA ASP A 169 -24.77 15.22 23.13
C ASP A 169 -26.15 14.64 22.77
N ARG A 170 -26.67 14.96 21.58
CA ARG A 170 -27.95 14.47 21.07
C ARG A 170 -27.96 14.31 19.54
N PHE A 171 -28.97 13.59 19.08
CA PHE A 171 -29.25 13.34 17.67
C PHE A 171 -30.49 14.11 17.21
N VAL A 172 -30.58 14.34 15.91
CA VAL A 172 -31.74 14.87 15.19
C VAL A 172 -32.06 13.98 14.00
N ASP A 173 -33.34 13.94 13.61
CA ASP A 173 -33.76 13.19 12.42
C ASP A 173 -33.30 13.88 11.13
N SER A 174 -32.89 13.08 10.15
CA SER A 174 -32.54 13.53 8.81
C SER A 174 -32.93 12.51 7.75
N GLU A 175 -32.77 12.86 6.47
CA GLU A 175 -33.01 11.98 5.34
C GLU A 175 -32.10 10.73 5.33
N LEU A 176 -30.95 10.79 6.00
CA LEU A 176 -30.00 9.66 6.16
C LEU A 176 -30.16 8.93 7.51
N GLY A 177 -31.25 9.18 8.24
CA GLY A 177 -31.48 8.67 9.59
C GLY A 177 -31.05 9.65 10.67
N GLU A 178 -30.86 9.15 11.90
CA GLU A 178 -30.40 9.96 13.03
C GLU A 178 -28.96 10.45 12.82
N ILE A 179 -28.77 11.77 12.84
CA ILE A 179 -27.46 12.40 12.74
C ILE A 179 -27.18 13.28 13.97
N PRO A 180 -25.91 13.52 14.33
CA PRO A 180 -25.58 14.40 15.44
C PRO A 180 -26.15 15.82 15.25
N GLU A 181 -26.64 16.44 16.32
CA GLU A 181 -27.17 17.81 16.24
C GLU A 181 -26.12 18.80 15.71
N GLY A 182 -26.54 19.67 14.80
CA GLY A 182 -25.68 20.69 14.18
C GLY A 182 -24.81 20.17 13.04
N TRP A 183 -24.94 18.89 12.68
CA TRP A 183 -24.34 18.32 11.47
C TRP A 183 -25.35 18.40 10.32
N GLU A 184 -24.86 18.48 9.08
CA GLU A 184 -25.69 18.71 7.90
C GLU A 184 -25.51 17.60 6.86
N VAL A 185 -26.58 17.17 6.20
CA VAL A 185 -26.50 16.29 5.03
C VAL A 185 -26.08 17.13 3.82
N LYS A 186 -24.95 16.79 3.22
CA LYS A 186 -24.40 17.44 2.01
C LYS A 186 -23.88 16.40 1.04
N MET A 187 -23.42 16.83 -0.12
CA MET A 187 -22.74 15.95 -1.07
C MET A 187 -21.22 16.01 -0.89
N ILE A 188 -20.51 14.94 -1.22
CA ILE A 188 -19.03 14.92 -1.15
C ILE A 188 -18.39 16.03 -2.03
N GLY A 189 -19.07 16.45 -3.11
CA GLY A 189 -18.65 17.57 -3.96
C GLY A 189 -18.68 18.95 -3.29
N ASP A 190 -19.37 19.07 -2.15
CA ASP A 190 -19.41 20.30 -1.35
C ASP A 190 -18.16 20.46 -0.48
N VAL A 191 -17.44 19.37 -0.20
CA VAL A 191 -16.20 19.36 0.62
C VAL A 191 -14.94 18.95 -0.16
N ALA A 192 -15.10 18.42 -1.37
CA ALA A 192 -14.01 18.00 -2.24
C ALA A 192 -14.24 18.37 -3.71
N GLU A 193 -13.17 18.39 -4.49
CA GLU A 193 -13.21 18.65 -5.92
C GLU A 193 -12.21 17.78 -6.70
N HIS A 194 -12.41 17.73 -8.02
CA HIS A 194 -11.46 17.16 -8.95
C HIS A 194 -10.84 18.32 -9.77
N PRO A 195 -9.54 18.66 -9.58
CA PRO A 195 -8.94 19.86 -10.16
C PRO A 195 -8.71 19.78 -11.69
N ARG A 196 -9.05 18.67 -12.36
CA ARG A 196 -9.01 18.47 -13.83
C ARG A 196 -7.69 18.90 -14.51
N ARG A 197 -6.55 18.72 -13.84
CA ARG A 197 -5.22 19.04 -14.39
C ARG A 197 -4.79 18.02 -15.45
N SER A 198 -5.25 18.19 -16.69
CA SER A 198 -4.85 17.33 -17.82
C SER A 198 -3.50 17.76 -18.38
N ILE A 199 -2.60 16.80 -18.60
CA ILE A 199 -1.29 17.01 -19.23
C ILE A 199 -1.15 16.14 -20.48
N ARG A 200 -0.65 16.74 -21.58
CA ARG A 200 -0.42 16.06 -22.86
C ARG A 200 0.96 15.39 -22.88
N PRO A 201 1.16 14.30 -23.64
CA PRO A 201 2.44 13.57 -23.66
C PRO A 201 3.66 14.44 -23.92
N GLU A 202 3.54 15.44 -24.80
CA GLU A 202 4.64 16.31 -25.22
C GLU A 202 5.10 17.27 -24.11
N SER A 203 4.24 17.51 -23.12
CA SER A 203 4.52 18.39 -21.98
C SER A 203 4.96 17.62 -20.73
N MET A 204 4.97 16.28 -20.77
CA MET A 204 5.40 15.47 -19.63
C MET A 204 6.93 15.42 -19.56
N GLU A 205 7.46 15.64 -18.36
CA GLU A 205 8.87 15.39 -18.10
C GLU A 205 9.21 13.91 -18.34
N THR A 206 10.36 13.67 -18.97
CA THR A 206 10.84 12.31 -19.22
C THR A 206 11.22 11.65 -17.89
N ASN A 207 10.73 10.43 -17.67
CA ASN A 207 10.90 9.66 -16.44
C ASN A 207 10.23 10.26 -15.19
N ALA A 208 9.30 11.20 -15.34
CA ALA A 208 8.46 11.62 -14.21
C ALA A 208 7.67 10.43 -13.64
N PRO A 209 7.34 10.45 -12.34
CA PRO A 209 6.57 9.37 -11.72
C PRO A 209 5.18 9.20 -12.34
N TYR A 210 4.82 7.94 -12.58
CA TYR A 210 3.55 7.56 -13.20
C TYR A 210 2.78 6.53 -12.37
N ILE A 211 1.55 6.87 -11.96
CA ILE A 211 0.65 5.96 -11.24
C ILE A 211 -0.46 5.47 -12.16
N ALA A 212 -0.60 4.16 -12.27
CA ALA A 212 -1.65 3.49 -13.02
C ALA A 212 -2.43 2.57 -12.06
N LEU A 213 -3.53 1.98 -12.54
CA LEU A 213 -4.35 1.15 -11.68
C LEU A 213 -3.59 -0.08 -11.19
N GLU A 214 -2.70 -0.66 -12.00
CA GLU A 214 -1.84 -1.79 -11.61
C GLU A 214 -0.91 -1.47 -10.43
N HIS A 215 -0.54 -0.20 -10.25
CA HIS A 215 0.30 0.26 -9.14
C HIS A 215 -0.51 0.52 -7.85
N MET A 216 -1.84 0.63 -7.96
CA MET A 216 -2.68 0.88 -6.79
C MET A 216 -3.11 -0.45 -6.14
N PRO A 217 -2.70 -0.72 -4.89
CA PRO A 217 -3.21 -1.85 -4.13
C PRO A 217 -4.71 -1.71 -3.85
N LYS A 218 -5.38 -2.84 -3.64
CA LYS A 218 -6.79 -2.87 -3.29
C LYS A 218 -6.93 -2.67 -1.79
N ARG A 219 -7.90 -1.87 -1.36
CA ARG A 219 -8.25 -1.68 0.07
C ARG A 219 -7.07 -1.19 0.93
N HIS A 220 -6.19 -0.38 0.34
CA HIS A 220 -5.04 0.19 1.02
C HIS A 220 -4.80 1.62 0.57
N ILE A 221 -4.61 2.55 1.50
CA ILE A 221 -4.38 3.98 1.17
C ILE A 221 -2.91 4.27 0.82
N ALA A 222 -1.99 3.35 1.16
CA ALA A 222 -0.58 3.46 0.81
C ALA A 222 -0.36 3.14 -0.67
N LEU A 223 0.41 3.97 -1.38
CA LEU A 223 0.79 3.76 -2.78
C LEU A 223 2.31 3.53 -2.89
N PRO A 224 2.82 2.32 -2.63
CA PRO A 224 4.26 2.05 -2.60
C PRO A 224 4.88 1.93 -3.99
N ASP A 225 4.08 1.69 -5.03
CA ASP A 225 4.55 1.40 -6.38
C ASP A 225 4.19 2.53 -7.36
N TRP A 226 5.09 2.82 -8.29
CA TRP A 226 4.85 3.69 -9.44
C TRP A 226 5.81 3.35 -10.57
N GLY A 227 5.38 3.63 -11.80
CA GLY A 227 6.21 3.55 -12.99
C GLY A 227 6.79 4.92 -13.36
N THR A 228 7.21 5.05 -14.62
CA THR A 228 7.66 6.33 -15.17
C THR A 228 6.84 6.72 -16.39
N THR A 229 6.93 7.98 -16.81
CA THR A 229 6.30 8.49 -18.03
C THR A 229 6.88 7.93 -19.32
N LYS A 230 7.94 7.10 -19.25
CA LYS A 230 8.63 6.56 -20.42
C LYS A 230 7.66 5.72 -21.26
N GLY A 231 7.48 6.11 -22.52
CA GLY A 231 6.65 5.39 -23.48
C GLY A 231 5.15 5.71 -23.42
N LEU A 232 4.71 6.67 -22.60
CA LEU A 232 3.32 7.11 -22.57
C LEU A 232 2.96 7.96 -23.79
N GLN A 233 1.90 7.58 -24.50
CA GLN A 233 1.45 8.23 -25.75
C GLN A 233 0.08 8.93 -25.64
N SER A 234 -0.50 8.95 -24.44
CA SER A 234 -1.84 9.53 -24.23
C SER A 234 -1.84 10.49 -23.05
N ASN A 235 -2.81 11.41 -23.05
CA ASN A 235 -3.01 12.37 -21.97
C ASN A 235 -3.09 11.68 -20.61
N LYS A 236 -2.68 12.39 -19.57
CA LYS A 236 -2.72 11.97 -18.17
C LYS A 236 -3.29 13.09 -17.30
N PHE A 237 -3.53 12.78 -16.03
CA PHE A 237 -3.83 13.81 -15.04
C PHE A 237 -2.62 14.02 -14.13
N GLU A 238 -2.33 15.28 -13.82
CA GLU A 238 -1.31 15.63 -12.84
C GLU A 238 -1.87 15.50 -11.42
N PHE A 239 -1.06 14.92 -10.53
CA PHE A 239 -1.30 14.87 -9.08
C PHE A 239 -0.11 15.45 -8.31
N ARG A 240 -0.42 15.95 -7.11
CA ARG A 240 0.56 16.44 -6.15
C ARG A 240 0.62 15.50 -4.96
N LYS A 241 1.77 15.50 -4.28
CA LYS A 241 1.98 14.78 -3.02
C LYS A 241 0.89 15.16 -2.02
N GLY A 242 0.31 14.16 -1.38
CA GLY A 242 -0.75 14.31 -0.38
C GLY A 242 -2.17 14.33 -0.96
N GLU A 243 -2.35 14.36 -2.28
CA GLU A 243 -3.69 14.29 -2.87
C GLU A 243 -4.22 12.86 -2.93
N ILE A 244 -5.54 12.72 -3.01
CA ILE A 244 -6.21 11.42 -2.99
C ILE A 244 -6.42 10.96 -4.43
N LEU A 245 -6.02 9.72 -4.72
CA LEU A 245 -6.18 9.06 -6.01
C LEU A 245 -7.26 7.99 -5.88
N PHE A 246 -8.29 8.05 -6.72
CA PHE A 246 -9.37 7.07 -6.76
C PHE A 246 -9.43 6.36 -8.12
N GLY A 247 -9.34 5.03 -8.12
CA GLY A 247 -9.45 4.21 -9.32
C GLY A 247 -10.89 4.12 -9.82
N LYS A 248 -11.20 4.82 -10.91
CA LYS A 248 -12.59 4.95 -11.42
C LYS A 248 -13.05 3.78 -12.28
N LEU A 249 -12.11 3.00 -12.84
CA LEU A 249 -12.41 1.79 -13.60
C LEU A 249 -12.48 0.61 -12.65
N ARG A 250 -13.59 -0.12 -12.70
CA ARG A 250 -13.93 -1.22 -11.79
C ARG A 250 -13.83 -0.78 -10.33
N PRO A 251 -14.65 0.20 -9.89
CA PRO A 251 -14.59 0.74 -8.53
C PRO A 251 -14.62 -0.33 -7.44
N TYR A 252 -15.29 -1.47 -7.66
CA TYR A 252 -15.30 -2.64 -6.77
C TYR A 252 -13.91 -3.23 -6.44
N PHE A 253 -12.85 -2.88 -7.18
CA PHE A 253 -11.48 -3.21 -6.77
C PHE A 253 -10.96 -2.35 -5.62
N HIS A 254 -11.68 -1.29 -5.25
CA HIS A 254 -11.41 -0.49 -4.06
C HIS A 254 -9.99 0.07 -4.05
N LYS A 255 -9.58 0.64 -5.19
CA LYS A 255 -8.24 1.20 -5.38
C LYS A 255 -8.28 2.68 -5.05
N VAL A 256 -7.86 3.04 -3.84
CA VAL A 256 -7.86 4.41 -3.34
C VAL A 256 -6.54 4.63 -2.60
N GLY A 257 -5.83 5.73 -2.82
CA GLY A 257 -4.61 5.96 -2.08
C GLY A 257 -4.15 7.40 -2.08
N VAL A 258 -3.23 7.73 -1.17
CA VAL A 258 -2.66 9.07 -1.03
C VAL A 258 -1.35 9.12 -1.80
N ALA A 259 -1.20 10.10 -2.67
CA ALA A 259 -0.01 10.28 -3.49
C ALA A 259 1.23 10.54 -2.62
N PRO A 260 2.27 9.69 -2.64
CA PRO A 260 3.47 9.89 -1.83
C PRO A 260 4.39 10.99 -2.38
N LEU A 261 4.19 11.38 -3.64
CA LEU A 261 5.06 12.28 -4.41
C LEU A 261 4.23 13.02 -5.47
N ASN A 262 4.87 13.92 -6.24
CA ASN A 262 4.24 14.60 -7.39
C ASN A 262 4.43 13.74 -8.65
N GLY A 263 3.45 13.75 -9.54
CA GLY A 263 3.56 12.98 -10.79
C GLY A 263 2.31 13.05 -11.64
N VAL A 264 2.19 12.08 -12.55
CA VAL A 264 1.03 11.95 -13.44
C VAL A 264 0.35 10.59 -13.26
N CYS A 265 -0.96 10.52 -13.38
CA CYS A 265 -1.71 9.28 -13.27
C CYS A 265 -2.52 8.96 -14.52
N SER A 266 -2.85 7.68 -14.69
CA SER A 266 -3.75 7.22 -15.75
C SER A 266 -5.06 8.02 -15.73
N THR A 267 -5.69 8.19 -16.90
CA THR A 267 -6.99 8.84 -17.00
C THR A 267 -8.11 8.02 -16.36
N ASP A 268 -7.87 6.73 -16.06
CA ASP A 268 -8.76 5.89 -15.24
C ASP A 268 -8.63 6.15 -13.73
N ILE A 269 -7.83 7.12 -13.31
CA ILE A 269 -7.72 7.60 -11.93
C ILE A 269 -8.32 9.01 -11.85
N VAL A 270 -9.13 9.24 -10.82
CA VAL A 270 -9.64 10.56 -10.45
C VAL A 270 -8.76 11.09 -9.31
N VAL A 271 -8.14 12.25 -9.54
CA VAL A 271 -7.45 13.00 -8.48
C VAL A 271 -8.50 13.79 -7.70
N VAL A 272 -8.58 13.61 -6.40
CA VAL A 272 -9.53 14.30 -5.53
C VAL A 272 -8.76 15.14 -4.51
N THR A 273 -9.16 16.40 -4.37
CA THR A 273 -8.59 17.35 -3.43
C THR A 273 -9.69 17.91 -2.54
N PRO A 274 -9.49 18.02 -1.22
CA PRO A 274 -10.46 18.69 -0.36
C PRO A 274 -10.53 20.19 -0.71
N ARG A 275 -11.70 20.80 -0.56
CA ARG A 275 -11.87 22.26 -0.80
C ARG A 275 -11.16 23.12 0.26
N SER A 276 -11.00 22.57 1.46
CA SER A 276 -10.24 23.15 2.57
C SER A 276 -9.40 22.07 3.24
N GLU A 277 -8.21 22.40 3.73
CA GLU A 277 -7.27 21.40 4.26
C GLU A 277 -7.83 20.53 5.39
N HIS A 278 -8.70 21.11 6.24
CA HIS A 278 -9.34 20.38 7.34
C HIS A 278 -10.31 19.28 6.88
N TRP A 279 -10.74 19.26 5.61
CA TRP A 279 -11.57 18.19 5.07
C TRP A 279 -10.79 16.97 4.62
N PHE A 280 -9.46 17.01 4.54
CA PHE A 280 -8.66 15.93 3.95
C PHE A 280 -8.95 14.56 4.59
N GLY A 281 -8.89 14.44 5.91
CA GLY A 281 -9.16 13.18 6.59
C GLY A 281 -10.58 12.65 6.33
N PHE A 282 -11.57 13.53 6.43
CA PHE A 282 -12.98 13.21 6.20
C PHE A 282 -13.23 12.71 4.77
N VAL A 283 -12.69 13.41 3.78
CA VAL A 283 -12.77 13.02 2.35
C VAL A 283 -12.05 11.69 2.10
N LEU A 284 -10.85 11.50 2.64
CA LEU A 284 -10.10 10.25 2.49
C LEU A 284 -10.88 9.07 3.08
N GLY A 285 -11.48 9.25 4.26
CA GLY A 285 -12.29 8.26 4.94
C GLY A 285 -13.49 7.81 4.12
N HIS A 286 -14.28 8.76 3.60
CA HIS A 286 -15.41 8.46 2.71
C HIS A 286 -14.97 7.79 1.42
N LEU A 287 -13.99 8.34 0.69
CA LEU A 287 -13.54 7.77 -0.58
C LEU A 287 -13.00 6.34 -0.42
N SER A 288 -12.47 6.02 0.76
CA SER A 288 -11.93 4.71 1.11
C SER A 288 -12.94 3.80 1.80
N SER A 289 -14.18 4.23 2.03
CA SER A 289 -15.23 3.43 2.67
C SER A 289 -15.84 2.42 1.69
N SER A 290 -16.38 1.32 2.21
CA SER A 290 -17.06 0.30 1.39
C SER A 290 -18.33 0.88 0.78
N GLU A 291 -19.04 1.69 1.54
CA GLU A 291 -20.31 2.34 1.17
C GLU A 291 -20.13 3.27 -0.04
N PHE A 292 -19.05 4.07 -0.05
CA PHE A 292 -18.73 4.92 -1.20
C PHE A 292 -18.35 4.11 -2.45
N VAL A 293 -17.57 3.04 -2.26
CA VAL A 293 -17.18 2.14 -3.37
C VAL A 293 -18.39 1.41 -3.94
N GLU A 294 -19.32 0.97 -3.10
CA GLU A 294 -20.57 0.34 -3.52
C GLU A 294 -21.46 1.34 -4.27
N TYR A 295 -21.62 2.55 -3.75
CA TYR A 295 -22.35 3.64 -4.42
C TYR A 295 -21.77 3.92 -5.82
N THR A 296 -20.46 4.17 -5.92
CA THR A 296 -19.82 4.47 -7.21
C THR A 296 -19.85 3.30 -8.18
N ASN A 297 -19.85 2.06 -7.68
CA ASN A 297 -19.99 0.87 -8.50
C ASN A 297 -21.43 0.72 -9.03
N ALA A 298 -22.44 0.98 -8.21
CA ALA A 298 -23.85 0.94 -8.62
C ALA A 298 -24.19 2.04 -9.65
N GLY A 299 -23.63 3.24 -9.49
CA GLY A 299 -23.77 4.34 -10.45
C GLY A 299 -22.88 4.24 -11.70
N SER A 300 -22.08 3.18 -11.84
CA SER A 300 -21.16 3.03 -12.97
C SER A 300 -21.86 2.60 -14.26
N THR A 301 -21.35 3.06 -15.39
CA THR A 301 -21.83 2.65 -16.71
C THR A 301 -20.99 1.51 -17.30
N GLY A 302 -21.64 0.52 -17.92
CA GLY A 302 -21.01 -0.58 -18.66
C GLY A 302 -20.91 -1.89 -17.86
N THR A 303 -21.28 -3.01 -18.49
CA THR A 303 -21.47 -4.31 -17.81
C THR A 303 -20.16 -5.07 -17.53
N LYS A 304 -19.17 -5.00 -18.44
CA LYS A 304 -17.86 -5.70 -18.29
C LYS A 304 -16.74 -4.83 -17.71
N MET A 305 -16.84 -3.51 -17.87
CA MET A 305 -15.84 -2.53 -17.43
C MET A 305 -16.54 -1.29 -16.87
N PRO A 306 -17.21 -1.42 -15.71
CA PRO A 306 -17.90 -0.31 -15.10
C PRO A 306 -16.92 0.82 -14.82
N ARG A 307 -17.31 2.03 -15.21
CA ARG A 307 -16.57 3.26 -14.92
C ARG A 307 -17.47 4.23 -14.20
N THR A 308 -16.97 4.81 -13.12
CA THR A 308 -17.56 5.99 -12.49
C THR A 308 -16.92 7.27 -13.03
N SER A 309 -17.46 8.42 -12.61
CA SER A 309 -16.96 9.74 -12.96
C SER A 309 -16.99 10.65 -11.74
N TRP A 310 -16.18 11.71 -11.72
CA TRP A 310 -16.26 12.71 -10.66
C TRP A 310 -17.67 13.29 -10.50
N ARG A 311 -18.42 13.48 -11.60
CA ARG A 311 -19.80 13.99 -11.54
C ARG A 311 -20.73 13.07 -10.76
N GLU A 312 -20.51 11.76 -10.84
CA GLU A 312 -21.27 10.76 -10.08
C GLU A 312 -20.78 10.71 -8.63
N MET A 313 -19.47 10.56 -8.45
CA MET A 313 -18.82 10.56 -7.13
C MET A 313 -19.25 11.76 -6.29
N ALA A 314 -19.25 12.95 -6.88
CA ALA A 314 -19.55 14.22 -6.22
C ALA A 314 -20.96 14.31 -5.64
N ARG A 315 -21.90 13.43 -6.04
CA ARG A 315 -23.29 13.40 -5.57
C ARG A 315 -23.52 12.48 -4.37
N TYR A 316 -22.49 11.73 -3.95
CA TYR A 316 -22.59 10.88 -2.79
C TYR A 316 -22.90 11.72 -1.54
N GLU A 317 -24.01 11.39 -0.87
CA GLU A 317 -24.46 12.10 0.32
C GLU A 317 -23.65 11.68 1.54
N VAL A 318 -23.27 12.68 2.34
CA VAL A 318 -22.44 12.54 3.53
C VAL A 318 -22.97 13.43 4.65
N VAL A 319 -22.80 12.98 5.89
CA VAL A 319 -23.13 13.78 7.08
C VAL A 319 -21.91 14.62 7.43
N VAL A 320 -21.96 15.91 7.13
CA VAL A 320 -20.86 16.84 7.31
C VAL A 320 -20.88 17.39 8.74
N PRO A 321 -19.80 17.19 9.52
CA PRO A 321 -19.69 17.71 10.87
C PRO A 321 -19.39 19.21 10.88
N GLN A 322 -19.38 19.80 12.08
CA GLN A 322 -18.77 21.12 12.29
C GLN A 322 -17.27 21.10 11.93
N GLU A 323 -16.75 22.23 11.47
CA GLU A 323 -15.35 22.34 11.00
C GLU A 323 -14.32 21.96 12.07
N ASP A 324 -14.60 22.22 13.34
CA ASP A 324 -13.67 21.92 14.44
C ASP A 324 -13.51 20.40 14.66
N VAL A 325 -14.59 19.63 14.49
CA VAL A 325 -14.52 18.16 14.50
C VAL A 325 -13.71 17.67 13.30
N ALA A 326 -13.98 18.21 12.10
CA ALA A 326 -13.24 17.85 10.89
C ALA A 326 -11.74 18.15 11.04
N ARG A 327 -11.39 19.31 11.61
CA ARG A 327 -10.02 19.72 11.88
C ARG A 327 -9.31 18.80 12.86
N ALA A 328 -9.92 18.51 14.00
CA ALA A 328 -9.35 17.61 15.00
C ALA A 328 -9.14 16.20 14.46
N PHE A 329 -10.07 15.71 13.63
CA PHE A 329 -9.91 14.44 12.92
C PHE A 329 -8.73 14.50 11.95
N ASN A 330 -8.69 15.54 11.13
CA ASN A 330 -7.71 15.72 10.08
C ASN A 330 -6.28 15.75 10.63
N GLU A 331 -6.04 16.40 11.78
CA GLU A 331 -4.73 16.41 12.44
C GLU A 331 -4.21 14.99 12.73
N GLN A 332 -5.08 14.09 13.22
CA GLN A 332 -4.71 12.69 13.48
C GLN A 332 -4.44 11.91 12.20
N ILE A 333 -5.26 12.12 11.16
CA ILE A 333 -5.11 11.45 9.87
C ILE A 333 -3.86 11.92 9.14
N GLN A 334 -3.56 13.22 9.16
CA GLN A 334 -2.35 13.79 8.54
C GLN A 334 -1.07 13.23 9.16
N LEU A 335 -1.02 13.05 10.49
CA LEU A 335 0.11 12.39 11.15
C LEU A 335 0.30 10.95 10.67
N SER A 336 -0.81 10.21 10.55
CA SER A 336 -0.80 8.82 10.09
C SER A 336 -0.35 8.70 8.63
N VAL A 337 -0.94 9.50 7.75
CA VAL A 337 -0.59 9.58 6.33
C VAL A 337 0.87 10.04 6.14
N GLY A 338 1.33 11.04 6.89
CA GLY A 338 2.72 11.49 6.85
C GLY A 338 3.71 10.36 7.19
N ARG A 339 3.40 9.54 8.19
CA ARG A 339 4.20 8.35 8.54
C ARG A 339 4.15 7.27 7.46
N ILE A 340 2.99 7.00 6.86
CA ILE A 340 2.84 6.08 5.73
C ILE A 340 3.73 6.53 4.57
N ILE A 341 3.64 7.80 4.17
CA ILE A 341 4.44 8.36 3.08
C ILE A 341 5.94 8.28 3.39
N LYS A 342 6.36 8.58 4.63
CA LYS A 342 7.77 8.43 5.03
C LYS A 342 8.24 6.98 4.92
N SER A 343 7.40 6.05 5.35
CA SER A 343 7.69 4.60 5.30
C SER A 343 7.84 4.09 3.88
N ILE A 344 7.00 4.59 2.95
CA ILE A 344 7.12 4.29 1.52
C ILE A 344 8.50 4.70 1.00
N HIS A 345 8.91 5.96 1.23
CA HIS A 345 10.21 6.44 0.75
C HIS A 345 11.39 5.70 1.37
N GLU A 346 11.33 5.42 2.68
CA GLU A 346 12.35 4.63 3.37
C GLU A 346 12.44 3.22 2.77
N SER A 347 11.31 2.56 2.53
CA SER A 347 11.27 1.24 1.89
C SER A 347 11.83 1.26 0.47
N CYS A 348 11.54 2.28 -0.33
CA CYS A 348 12.13 2.44 -1.67
C CYS A 348 13.65 2.62 -1.60
N ALA A 349 14.15 3.44 -0.66
CA ALA A 349 15.59 3.65 -0.48
C ALA A 349 16.31 2.37 -0.01
N LEU A 350 15.71 1.62 0.91
CA LEU A 350 16.23 0.34 1.39
C LEU A 350 16.24 -0.71 0.28
N ALA A 351 15.20 -0.78 -0.55
CA ALA A 351 15.15 -1.67 -1.70
C ALA A 351 16.25 -1.32 -2.72
N ALA A 352 16.42 -0.04 -3.06
CA ALA A 352 17.48 0.41 -3.96
C ALA A 352 18.89 0.11 -3.42
N LEU A 353 19.09 0.29 -2.10
CA LEU A 353 20.34 -0.06 -1.44
C LEU A 353 20.61 -1.57 -1.51
N ARG A 354 19.62 -2.39 -1.16
CA ARG A 354 19.69 -3.86 -1.24
C ARG A 354 20.05 -4.32 -2.66
N ASP A 355 19.37 -3.78 -3.66
CA ASP A 355 19.56 -4.15 -5.06
C ASP A 355 20.94 -3.71 -5.59
N THR A 356 21.49 -2.62 -5.05
CA THR A 356 22.86 -2.16 -5.33
C THR A 356 23.92 -3.04 -4.65
N LEU A 357 23.67 -3.49 -3.41
CA LEU A 357 24.62 -4.28 -2.62
C LEU A 357 24.68 -5.74 -3.08
N LEU A 358 23.53 -6.33 -3.42
CA LEU A 358 23.42 -7.75 -3.79
C LEU A 358 24.47 -8.22 -4.81
N PRO A 359 24.63 -7.60 -6.00
CA PRO A 359 25.60 -8.06 -6.98
C PRO A 359 27.05 -7.93 -6.48
N LYS A 360 27.39 -6.84 -5.78
CA LYS A 360 28.75 -6.57 -5.27
C LYS A 360 29.16 -7.53 -4.16
N LEU A 361 28.21 -7.90 -3.31
CA LEU A 361 28.42 -8.87 -2.24
C LEU A 361 28.58 -10.30 -2.79
N ILE A 362 27.78 -10.69 -3.79
CA ILE A 362 27.91 -12.01 -4.43
C ILE A 362 29.20 -12.11 -5.26
N SER A 363 29.61 -11.04 -5.94
CA SER A 363 30.82 -11.05 -6.76
C SER A 363 32.10 -11.01 -5.92
N GLY A 364 32.03 -10.54 -4.67
CA GLY A 364 33.17 -10.30 -3.79
C GLY A 364 33.84 -8.93 -4.00
N GLU A 365 33.26 -8.07 -4.84
CA GLU A 365 33.72 -6.68 -5.03
C GLU A 365 33.58 -5.83 -3.76
N LEU A 366 32.64 -6.18 -2.88
CA LEU A 366 32.45 -5.54 -1.58
C LEU A 366 32.60 -6.57 -0.47
N CYS A 367 33.51 -6.32 0.48
CA CYS A 367 33.64 -7.15 1.66
C CYS A 367 32.43 -6.95 2.59
N VAL A 368 31.95 -8.04 3.19
CA VAL A 368 30.78 -7.98 4.08
C VAL A 368 31.02 -7.09 5.30
N LYS A 369 32.25 -7.06 5.85
CA LYS A 369 32.61 -6.18 6.98
C LYS A 369 32.44 -4.70 6.67
N ASP A 370 32.62 -4.30 5.41
CA ASP A 370 32.42 -2.92 5.00
C ASP A 370 30.93 -2.63 4.81
N ALA A 371 30.16 -3.59 4.27
CA ALA A 371 28.70 -3.49 4.19
C ALA A 371 28.01 -3.38 5.57
N GLU A 372 28.49 -4.12 6.58
CA GLU A 372 27.98 -4.02 7.96
C GLU A 372 28.20 -2.64 8.57
N LYS A 373 29.35 -1.99 8.30
CA LYS A 373 29.60 -0.60 8.72
C LYS A 373 28.65 0.40 8.06
N PHE A 374 28.18 0.12 6.84
CA PHE A 374 27.16 0.95 6.17
C PHE A 374 25.80 0.82 6.86
N ILE A 375 25.39 -0.38 7.28
CA ILE A 375 24.11 -0.60 7.96
C ILE A 375 24.10 0.03 9.36
N GLY A 376 25.20 -0.07 10.12
CA GLY A 376 25.31 0.52 11.46
C GLY A 376 25.24 2.06 11.51
N ARG A 377 25.28 2.74 10.35
CA ARG A 377 25.10 4.19 10.23
C ARG A 377 23.68 4.61 9.81
N VAL A 378 22.86 3.66 9.36
CA VAL A 378 21.50 3.88 8.83
C VAL A 378 20.42 3.40 9.83
N SER A 379 20.83 2.60 10.82
CA SER A 379 20.03 2.19 11.98
C SER A 379 20.01 3.29 13.04
#